data_AF-A0AAU8LTN7-F1
#
_entry.id   AF-A0AAU8LTN7-F1
#
_cell.length_a   1.000
_cell.length_b   1.000
_cell.length_c   1.000
_cell.angle_alpha   90.00
_cell.angle_beta   90.00
_cell.angle_gamma   90.00
#
_symmetry.space_group_name_H-M   'P 1'
#
loop_
_entity.id
_entity.type
_entity.pdbx_description
1 polymer ?
#
loop_
_entity_poly.entity_id
_entity_poly.type
_entity_poly.pdbx_seq_one_letter_code
_entity_poly.pdbx_strand_id
1 'polypeptide(L)'
;MRRPSVMSETTAEHTMCLGTLGPEQSHAWQAAIGYAPQADIKLYPHSGALLDAFLSREVEQVVVPIYNTRQGENKQYFRLFEQVKEGYWLDNIVLPSNLSLGVFAPDVQADELEVVLGKRAVFRQCEEYICGGFPNAALTTVHDLKQAVGRIQGQGLRNHGVIATAELLSALGLHIIEREVAPHNRTRYAVLGRELPKPTGYDATAFITGALDDRVGLLVDILGEFSRQGINILDMSSENDVKSQKLQIYIEAEGHIEDRAMQDAVTAIEERIIGQRNRMRLLGCFPRVDMRPKYINSFGFIGTGAMSAWFADRLEHEGYQALMTGRSTELRPEEMIPQVDVVVVCVPISFTAETIRQYGPLIEDGKALILLAGESETTIETALEVTGQGVEVMLVHNLWGPQAATMKDKNAIVVRTGRSGRFCSEFEAFLYKHGASIYQDSATKHDLLMGIGQKLPTVISVALAMTLEENGITAEDLASHCTLTSLYPILAMARVHSQNPRTYAEIMSTSGESRKIVHDFAQYLHQVVSIADQGNQEGIQELCRVMEQNGEHLTEPFLRNRMEQAKAVDEVLGAII
;
A
#
# COMPACT_ATOMS: atom_id res chain seq x y z
N MET A 1 -6.08 -49.91 38.04
CA MET A 1 -6.73 -50.21 36.75
C MET A 1 -5.78 -49.85 35.63
N ARG A 2 -5.38 -50.84 34.82
CA ARG A 2 -4.53 -50.66 33.63
C ARG A 2 -5.32 -49.90 32.57
N ARG A 3 -4.77 -48.80 32.03
CA ARG A 3 -5.25 -48.20 30.78
C ARG A 3 -4.73 -49.03 29.59
N PRO A 4 -5.50 -49.20 28.50
CA PRO A 4 -5.11 -50.04 27.38
C PRO A 4 -4.10 -49.32 26.48
N SER A 5 -3.19 -50.12 25.91
CA SER A 5 -2.25 -49.73 24.85
C SER A 5 -3.02 -49.37 23.58
N VAL A 6 -2.94 -48.10 23.16
CA VAL A 6 -3.26 -47.71 21.79
C VAL A 6 -2.03 -48.04 20.95
N MET A 7 -2.18 -48.99 20.04
CA MET A 7 -1.20 -49.28 19.01
C MET A 7 -1.01 -48.01 18.18
N SER A 8 0.21 -47.50 18.14
CA SER A 8 0.63 -46.45 17.23
C SER A 8 0.58 -47.01 15.80
N GLU A 9 -0.44 -46.62 15.05
CA GLU A 9 -0.37 -46.66 13.59
C GLU A 9 0.77 -45.73 13.17
N THR A 10 1.89 -46.32 12.78
CA THR A 10 2.93 -45.65 11.99
C THR A 10 2.30 -45.18 10.69
N THR A 11 1.84 -43.94 10.66
CA THR A 11 1.63 -43.20 9.41
C THR A 11 2.99 -43.11 8.73
N ALA A 12 3.14 -43.76 7.58
CA ALA A 12 4.26 -43.50 6.70
C ALA A 12 4.31 -41.97 6.47
N GLU A 13 5.45 -41.34 6.71
CA GLU A 13 5.66 -39.93 6.38
C GLU A 13 5.45 -39.79 4.87
N HIS A 14 4.27 -39.29 4.49
CA HIS A 14 3.95 -39.01 3.10
C HIS A 14 4.79 -37.81 2.67
N THR A 15 5.89 -38.07 1.98
CA THR A 15 6.75 -37.02 1.41
C THR A 15 6.01 -36.38 0.23
N MET A 16 5.67 -35.10 0.36
CA MET A 16 4.99 -34.34 -0.68
C MET A 16 5.81 -34.32 -1.97
N CYS A 17 5.17 -34.63 -3.10
CA CYS A 17 5.81 -34.54 -4.41
C CYS A 17 5.58 -33.17 -5.07
N LEU A 18 6.66 -32.43 -5.32
CA LEU A 18 6.63 -31.06 -5.86
C LEU A 18 7.30 -30.98 -7.23
N GLY A 19 6.58 -30.53 -8.25
CA GLY A 19 7.13 -30.36 -9.60
C GLY A 19 7.67 -28.94 -9.85
N THR A 20 8.78 -28.81 -10.58
CA THR A 20 9.21 -27.50 -11.10
C THR A 20 10.00 -27.63 -12.40
N LEU A 21 10.37 -26.49 -13.00
CA LEU A 21 11.19 -26.44 -14.20
C LEU A 21 12.66 -26.70 -13.86
N GLY A 22 13.30 -27.59 -14.63
CA GLY A 22 14.72 -27.90 -14.47
C GLY A 22 15.67 -26.90 -15.18
N PRO A 23 17.00 -27.14 -15.09
CA PRO A 23 17.64 -28.25 -14.39
C PRO A 23 17.73 -28.02 -12.87
N GLU A 24 18.31 -28.99 -12.16
CA GLU A 24 18.76 -28.84 -10.77
C GLU A 24 19.71 -27.63 -10.66
N GLN A 25 19.72 -26.97 -9.49
CA GLN A 25 20.47 -25.72 -9.25
C GLN A 25 20.02 -24.50 -10.08
N SER A 26 18.98 -24.65 -10.92
CA SER A 26 18.34 -23.49 -11.56
C SER A 26 17.54 -22.67 -10.55
N HIS A 27 17.21 -21.43 -10.92
CA HIS A 27 16.45 -20.52 -10.06
C HIS A 27 15.06 -21.08 -9.68
N ALA A 28 14.40 -21.83 -10.59
CA ALA A 28 13.12 -22.47 -10.30
C ALA A 28 13.27 -23.65 -9.31
N TRP A 29 14.35 -24.42 -9.42
CA TRP A 29 14.68 -25.45 -8.44
C TRP A 29 15.00 -24.87 -7.07
N GLN A 30 15.75 -23.76 -7.01
CA GLN A 30 16.02 -23.03 -5.76
C GLN A 30 14.73 -22.53 -5.09
N ALA A 31 13.76 -22.02 -5.88
CA ALA A 31 12.44 -21.66 -5.38
C ALA A 31 11.70 -22.86 -4.79
N ALA A 32 11.69 -24.00 -5.48
CA ALA A 32 11.03 -25.22 -5.00
C ALA A 32 11.63 -25.77 -3.70
N ILE A 33 12.95 -25.83 -3.60
CA ILE A 33 13.66 -26.26 -2.38
C ILE A 33 13.46 -25.27 -1.24
N GLY A 34 13.50 -23.96 -1.52
CA GLY A 34 13.27 -22.92 -0.51
C GLY A 34 11.87 -22.97 0.07
N TYR A 35 10.87 -23.34 -0.75
CA TYR A 35 9.48 -23.49 -0.33
C TYR A 35 9.24 -24.77 0.47
N ALA A 36 9.70 -25.92 -0.05
CA ALA A 36 9.50 -27.21 0.60
C ALA A 36 10.81 -28.01 0.65
N PRO A 37 11.69 -27.76 1.64
CA PRO A 37 13.01 -28.39 1.72
C PRO A 37 12.99 -29.92 1.84
N GLN A 38 11.89 -30.47 2.36
CA GLN A 38 11.71 -31.92 2.59
C GLN A 38 10.89 -32.60 1.49
N ALA A 39 10.47 -31.88 0.45
CA ALA A 39 9.66 -32.45 -0.63
C ALA A 39 10.51 -33.23 -1.63
N ASP A 40 9.90 -34.22 -2.29
CA ASP A 40 10.50 -34.89 -3.45
C ASP A 40 10.33 -34.00 -4.69
N ILE A 41 11.41 -33.33 -5.10
CA ILE A 41 11.40 -32.37 -6.19
C ILE A 41 11.56 -33.06 -7.55
N LYS A 42 10.50 -33.04 -8.36
CA LYS A 42 10.54 -33.53 -9.75
C LYS A 42 10.78 -32.39 -10.75
N LEU A 43 11.73 -32.61 -11.66
CA LEU A 43 12.15 -31.61 -12.64
C LEU A 43 11.59 -31.91 -14.02
N TYR A 44 11.03 -30.88 -14.65
CA TYR A 44 10.45 -30.97 -15.98
C TYR A 44 11.15 -30.02 -16.97
N PRO A 45 11.28 -30.41 -18.25
CA PRO A 45 12.05 -29.64 -19.24
C PRO A 45 11.33 -28.38 -19.74
N HIS A 46 9.99 -28.37 -19.72
CA HIS A 46 9.17 -27.25 -20.16
C HIS A 46 7.83 -27.23 -19.43
N SER A 47 7.16 -26.08 -19.45
CA SER A 47 5.91 -25.84 -18.73
C SER A 47 4.77 -26.79 -19.09
N GLY A 48 4.67 -27.21 -20.36
CA GLY A 48 3.68 -28.21 -20.77
C GLY A 48 3.82 -29.54 -20.03
N ALA A 49 5.04 -30.10 -19.93
CA ALA A 49 5.28 -31.37 -19.25
C ALA A 49 5.03 -31.26 -17.73
N LEU A 50 5.40 -30.11 -17.15
CA LEU A 50 5.12 -29.81 -15.74
C LEU A 50 3.60 -29.75 -15.47
N LEU A 51 2.86 -29.12 -16.38
CA LEU A 51 1.40 -29.03 -16.28
C LEU A 51 0.75 -30.41 -16.47
N ASP A 52 1.19 -31.20 -17.44
CA ASP A 52 0.68 -32.56 -17.67
C ASP A 52 0.88 -33.43 -16.43
N ALA A 53 2.05 -33.34 -15.79
CA ALA A 53 2.34 -34.02 -14.52
C ALA A 53 1.40 -33.58 -13.38
N PHE A 54 1.15 -32.28 -13.27
CA PHE A 54 0.22 -31.74 -12.27
C PHE A 54 -1.22 -32.22 -12.51
N LEU A 55 -1.70 -32.15 -13.76
CA LEU A 55 -3.04 -32.58 -14.16
C LEU A 55 -3.24 -34.09 -13.97
N SER A 56 -2.22 -34.89 -14.29
CA SER A 56 -2.23 -36.36 -14.14
C SER A 56 -2.01 -36.86 -12.71
N ARG A 57 -1.85 -35.97 -11.73
CA ARG A 57 -1.58 -36.30 -10.31
C ARG A 57 -0.23 -37.02 -10.09
N GLU A 58 0.73 -36.81 -10.99
CA GLU A 58 2.10 -37.31 -10.82
C GLU A 58 2.89 -36.51 -9.77
N VAL A 59 2.51 -35.24 -9.61
CA VAL A 59 2.98 -34.30 -8.58
C VAL A 59 1.76 -33.69 -7.88
N GLU A 60 1.89 -33.40 -6.59
CA GLU A 60 0.81 -32.83 -5.77
C GLU A 60 0.73 -31.33 -5.92
N GLN A 61 1.88 -30.68 -6.07
CA GLN A 61 2.02 -29.25 -6.26
C GLN A 61 3.04 -28.95 -7.36
N VAL A 62 2.99 -27.73 -7.90
CA VAL A 62 4.02 -27.24 -8.82
C VAL A 62 4.45 -25.81 -8.51
N VAL A 63 5.74 -25.53 -8.70
CA VAL A 63 6.31 -24.17 -8.61
C VAL A 63 6.63 -23.68 -10.01
N VAL A 64 5.97 -22.59 -10.43
CA VAL A 64 6.11 -22.00 -11.76
C VAL A 64 6.46 -20.52 -11.67
N PRO A 65 7.45 -20.01 -12.42
CA PRO A 65 7.71 -18.58 -12.48
C PRO A 65 6.56 -17.90 -13.23
N ILE A 66 6.08 -16.77 -12.73
CA ILE A 66 4.93 -16.06 -13.31
C ILE A 66 5.27 -14.62 -13.72
N TYR A 67 6.20 -14.00 -13.01
CA TYR A 67 6.62 -12.61 -13.22
C TYR A 67 8.11 -12.46 -12.94
N ASN A 68 8.78 -11.60 -13.69
CA ASN A 68 10.16 -11.21 -13.42
C ASN A 68 10.33 -9.69 -13.59
N THR A 69 11.09 -9.04 -12.72
CA THR A 69 11.21 -7.56 -12.72
C THR A 69 11.82 -6.99 -14.00
N ARG A 70 12.58 -7.77 -14.76
CA ARG A 70 13.19 -7.33 -16.03
C ARG A 70 12.43 -7.77 -17.28
N GLN A 71 11.69 -8.88 -17.22
CA GLN A 71 10.90 -9.38 -18.36
C GLN A 71 9.42 -9.00 -18.31
N GLY A 72 8.93 -8.57 -17.14
CA GLY A 72 7.50 -8.46 -16.86
C GLY A 72 6.82 -9.81 -16.76
N GLU A 73 5.51 -9.81 -17.01
CA GLU A 73 4.68 -11.01 -17.03
C GLU A 73 4.99 -11.89 -18.24
N ASN A 74 4.90 -13.20 -18.06
CA ASN A 74 5.01 -14.13 -19.17
C ASN A 74 3.66 -14.79 -19.47
N LYS A 75 3.05 -14.31 -20.57
CA LYS A 75 1.78 -14.77 -21.17
C LYS A 75 1.62 -16.29 -21.24
N GLN A 76 2.72 -17.02 -21.42
CA GLN A 76 2.69 -18.47 -21.48
C GLN A 76 2.17 -19.09 -20.17
N TYR A 77 2.47 -18.49 -19.02
CA TYR A 77 2.02 -19.01 -17.72
C TYR A 77 0.55 -18.73 -17.47
N PHE A 78 0.01 -17.57 -17.88
CA PHE A 78 -1.44 -17.31 -17.81
C PHE A 78 -2.26 -18.33 -18.61
N ARG A 79 -1.75 -18.74 -19.78
CA ARG A 79 -2.37 -19.83 -20.55
C ARG A 79 -2.30 -21.18 -19.84
N LEU A 80 -1.30 -21.42 -18.99
CA LEU A 80 -1.29 -22.62 -18.15
C LEU A 80 -2.40 -22.55 -17.11
N PHE A 81 -2.55 -21.40 -16.43
CA PHE A 81 -3.63 -21.20 -15.47
C PHE A 81 -5.00 -21.43 -16.12
N GLU A 82 -5.21 -20.99 -17.37
CA GLU A 82 -6.42 -21.27 -18.15
C GLU A 82 -6.68 -22.78 -18.33
N GLN A 83 -5.63 -23.56 -18.55
CA GLN A 83 -5.71 -25.01 -18.75
C GLN A 83 -5.90 -25.78 -17.45
N VAL A 84 -5.47 -25.23 -16.31
CA VAL A 84 -5.73 -25.78 -14.98
C VAL A 84 -7.20 -25.57 -14.63
N LYS A 85 -8.03 -26.58 -14.94
CA LYS A 85 -9.44 -26.62 -14.55
C LYS A 85 -9.65 -27.09 -13.11
N GLU A 86 -8.71 -27.88 -12.60
CA GLU A 86 -8.72 -28.45 -11.26
C GLU A 86 -7.41 -28.08 -10.56
N GLY A 87 -7.41 -26.94 -9.86
CA GLY A 87 -6.27 -26.46 -9.10
C GLY A 87 -6.37 -24.97 -8.83
N TYR A 88 -5.62 -24.53 -7.81
CA TYR A 88 -5.58 -23.16 -7.34
C TYR A 88 -4.13 -22.72 -7.14
N TRP A 89 -3.92 -21.43 -7.31
CA TRP A 89 -2.74 -20.75 -6.80
C TRP A 89 -2.84 -20.64 -5.28
N LEU A 90 -1.88 -21.27 -4.60
CA LEU A 90 -1.86 -21.41 -3.15
C LEU A 90 -0.93 -20.42 -2.46
N ASP A 91 0.22 -20.16 -3.08
CA ASP A 91 1.27 -19.36 -2.44
C ASP A 91 2.22 -18.71 -3.45
N ASN A 92 3.06 -17.79 -2.96
CA ASN A 92 4.01 -17.00 -3.69
C ASN A 92 5.42 -17.18 -3.14
N ILE A 93 6.39 -17.31 -4.04
CA ILE A 93 7.81 -17.28 -3.67
C ILE A 93 8.47 -16.18 -4.50
N VAL A 94 9.10 -15.22 -3.84
CA VAL A 94 9.89 -14.17 -4.53
C VAL A 94 11.35 -14.36 -4.18
N LEU A 95 12.16 -14.66 -5.21
CA LEU A 95 13.61 -14.83 -5.05
C LEU A 95 14.40 -13.81 -5.88
N PRO A 96 15.53 -13.31 -5.35
CA PRO A 96 16.48 -12.54 -6.12
C PRO A 96 17.18 -13.44 -7.16
N SER A 97 17.11 -13.04 -8.42
CA SER A 97 17.69 -13.75 -9.55
C SER A 97 19.15 -13.36 -9.74
N ASN A 98 20.00 -13.95 -8.90
CA ASN A 98 21.45 -13.75 -8.87
C ASN A 98 22.13 -14.48 -10.04
N LEU A 99 22.08 -13.86 -11.23
CA LEU A 99 22.71 -14.38 -12.43
C LEU A 99 24.19 -13.97 -12.47
N SER A 100 25.03 -14.88 -12.97
CA SER A 100 26.49 -14.71 -13.04
C SER A 100 27.01 -15.16 -14.40
N LEU A 101 28.21 -14.72 -14.76
CA LEU A 101 28.95 -15.16 -15.95
C LEU A 101 30.06 -16.14 -15.54
N GLY A 102 30.03 -17.33 -16.13
CA GLY A 102 31.02 -18.39 -15.95
C GLY A 102 31.80 -18.69 -17.21
N VAL A 103 33.07 -19.07 -17.05
CA VAL A 103 34.00 -19.43 -18.13
C VAL A 103 34.65 -20.79 -17.87
N PHE A 104 35.22 -21.39 -18.91
CA PHE A 104 35.78 -22.74 -18.86
C PHE A 104 37.21 -22.80 -18.31
N ALA A 105 37.90 -21.67 -18.19
CA ALA A 105 39.24 -21.59 -17.62
C ALA A 105 39.43 -20.25 -16.85
N PRO A 106 40.18 -20.25 -15.73
CA PRO A 106 40.22 -19.12 -14.78
C PRO A 106 40.97 -17.89 -15.32
N ASP A 107 41.77 -18.04 -16.36
CA ASP A 107 42.54 -16.99 -17.02
C ASP A 107 41.78 -16.28 -18.15
N VAL A 108 40.64 -16.83 -18.59
CA VAL A 108 39.80 -16.25 -19.66
C VAL A 108 39.15 -14.95 -19.17
N GLN A 109 39.32 -13.89 -19.96
CA GLN A 109 38.69 -12.59 -19.71
C GLN A 109 37.36 -12.48 -20.47
N ALA A 110 36.48 -11.58 -20.00
CA ALA A 110 35.16 -11.39 -20.61
C ALA A 110 35.23 -10.91 -22.08
N ASP A 111 36.19 -10.05 -22.42
CA ASP A 111 36.40 -9.52 -23.77
C ASP A 111 36.90 -10.58 -24.79
N GLU A 112 37.42 -11.71 -24.32
CA GLU A 112 37.86 -12.84 -25.16
C GLU A 112 36.71 -13.77 -25.58
N LEU A 113 35.49 -13.53 -25.09
CA LEU A 113 34.33 -14.39 -25.35
C LEU A 113 33.71 -14.10 -26.72
N GLU A 114 33.76 -15.10 -27.60
CA GLU A 114 33.12 -15.05 -28.93
C GLU A 114 31.69 -15.61 -28.91
N VAL A 115 31.37 -16.48 -27.94
CA VAL A 115 30.06 -17.11 -27.82
C VAL A 115 29.62 -17.12 -26.36
N VAL A 116 28.40 -16.66 -26.10
CA VAL A 116 27.78 -16.76 -24.77
C VAL A 116 26.61 -17.74 -24.83
N LEU A 117 26.59 -18.71 -23.92
CA LEU A 117 25.53 -19.71 -23.79
C LEU A 117 24.60 -19.38 -22.63
N GLY A 118 23.33 -19.75 -22.78
CA GLY A 118 22.34 -19.57 -21.75
C GLY A 118 20.97 -20.05 -22.19
N LYS A 119 20.03 -20.11 -21.25
CA LYS A 119 18.62 -20.31 -21.60
C LYS A 119 18.03 -19.01 -22.13
N ARG A 120 17.04 -19.10 -23.02
CA ARG A 120 16.33 -17.94 -23.56
C ARG A 120 15.82 -17.00 -22.46
N ALA A 121 15.24 -17.57 -21.40
CA ALA A 121 14.74 -16.80 -20.26
C ALA A 121 15.85 -16.09 -19.46
N VAL A 122 17.07 -16.62 -19.43
CA VAL A 122 18.21 -15.96 -18.77
C VAL A 122 18.69 -14.79 -19.62
N PHE A 123 18.82 -14.97 -20.93
CA PHE A 123 19.28 -13.89 -21.80
C PHE A 123 18.39 -12.65 -21.80
N ARG A 124 17.05 -12.79 -21.85
CA ARG A 124 16.22 -11.56 -21.76
C ARG A 124 16.26 -10.91 -20.38
N GLN A 125 16.69 -11.61 -19.32
CA GLN A 125 16.94 -10.98 -18.02
C GLN A 125 18.30 -10.28 -17.96
N CYS A 126 19.23 -10.60 -18.85
CA CYS A 126 20.58 -10.04 -18.90
C CYS A 126 20.80 -9.14 -20.12
N GLU A 127 19.74 -8.71 -20.80
CA GLU A 127 19.85 -8.02 -22.09
C GLU A 127 20.74 -6.76 -22.01
N GLU A 128 20.55 -5.90 -21.03
CA GLU A 128 21.39 -4.70 -20.84
C GLU A 128 22.87 -5.03 -20.61
N TYR A 129 23.16 -6.06 -19.80
CA TYR A 129 24.52 -6.50 -19.53
C TYR A 129 25.18 -7.08 -20.78
N ILE A 130 24.45 -7.91 -21.53
CA ILE A 130 24.92 -8.51 -22.77
C ILE A 130 25.19 -7.43 -23.83
N CYS A 131 24.26 -6.50 -24.02
CA CYS A 131 24.43 -5.40 -24.97
C CYS A 131 25.59 -4.47 -24.61
N GLY A 132 25.86 -4.26 -23.32
CA GLY A 132 26.96 -3.42 -22.86
C GLY A 132 28.33 -4.09 -22.90
N GLY A 133 28.41 -5.38 -22.55
CA GLY A 133 29.68 -6.11 -22.39
C GLY A 133 30.09 -6.96 -23.60
N PHE A 134 29.13 -7.43 -24.41
CA PHE A 134 29.37 -8.45 -25.44
C PHE A 134 28.77 -8.08 -26.81
N PRO A 135 29.05 -6.89 -27.38
CA PRO A 135 28.39 -6.43 -28.60
C PRO A 135 28.67 -7.31 -29.83
N ASN A 136 29.78 -8.06 -29.83
CA ASN A 136 30.21 -8.91 -30.95
C ASN A 136 30.08 -10.42 -30.66
N ALA A 137 29.69 -10.82 -29.44
CA ALA A 137 29.60 -12.24 -29.10
C ALA A 137 28.29 -12.86 -29.63
N ALA A 138 28.38 -14.08 -30.16
CA ALA A 138 27.21 -14.83 -30.59
C ALA A 138 26.45 -15.40 -29.38
N LEU A 139 25.15 -15.10 -29.29
CA LEU A 139 24.30 -15.63 -28.22
C LEU A 139 23.69 -16.97 -28.63
N THR A 140 24.14 -18.06 -27.97
CA THR A 140 23.64 -19.41 -28.24
C THR A 140 22.65 -19.84 -27.18
N THR A 141 21.36 -19.88 -27.55
CA THR A 141 20.31 -20.40 -26.68
C THR A 141 20.35 -21.92 -26.64
N VAL A 142 20.37 -22.49 -25.44
CA VAL A 142 20.38 -23.96 -25.25
C VAL A 142 19.21 -24.42 -24.38
N HIS A 143 18.69 -25.62 -24.67
CA HIS A 143 17.67 -26.28 -23.86
C HIS A 143 18.30 -27.03 -22.66
N ASP A 144 19.36 -27.80 -22.93
CA ASP A 144 20.14 -28.52 -21.92
C ASP A 144 21.53 -27.88 -21.81
N LEU A 145 21.70 -27.10 -20.73
CA LEU A 145 22.95 -26.40 -20.47
C LEU A 145 24.08 -27.38 -20.12
N LYS A 146 23.78 -28.47 -19.40
CA LYS A 146 24.77 -29.47 -18.98
C LYS A 146 25.35 -30.20 -20.19
N GLN A 147 24.50 -30.60 -21.13
CA GLN A 147 24.95 -31.22 -22.37
C GLN A 147 25.80 -30.27 -23.22
N ALA A 148 25.37 -29.01 -23.36
CA ALA A 148 26.10 -28.01 -24.14
C ALA A 148 27.48 -27.72 -23.54
N VAL A 149 27.55 -27.50 -22.24
CA VAL A 149 28.81 -27.28 -21.51
C VAL A 149 29.74 -28.49 -21.63
N GLY A 150 29.22 -29.72 -21.48
CA GLY A 150 30.02 -30.93 -21.62
C GLY A 150 30.63 -31.11 -23.02
N ARG A 151 29.92 -30.70 -24.09
CA ARG A 151 30.46 -30.73 -25.46
C ARG A 151 31.61 -29.73 -25.64
N ILE A 152 31.47 -28.52 -25.10
CA ILE A 152 32.48 -27.46 -25.19
C ILE A 152 33.73 -27.85 -24.39
N GLN A 153 33.54 -28.38 -23.17
CA GLN A 153 34.62 -28.94 -22.35
C GLN A 153 35.36 -30.05 -23.10
N GLY A 154 34.64 -30.98 -23.72
CA GLY A 154 35.25 -32.07 -24.50
C GLY A 154 36.02 -31.62 -25.74
N GLN A 155 35.70 -30.44 -26.29
CA GLN A 155 36.42 -29.83 -27.42
C GLN A 155 37.55 -28.89 -26.98
N GLY A 156 37.67 -28.59 -25.70
CA GLY A 156 38.70 -27.69 -25.16
C GLY A 156 38.55 -26.23 -25.62
N LEU A 157 37.34 -25.81 -25.97
CA LEU A 157 37.07 -24.44 -26.42
C LEU A 157 37.06 -23.49 -25.21
N ARG A 158 37.76 -22.35 -25.34
CA ARG A 158 37.98 -21.39 -24.23
C ARG A 158 37.29 -20.04 -24.45
N ASN A 159 36.94 -19.72 -25.70
CA ASN A 159 36.24 -18.52 -26.15
C ASN A 159 34.71 -18.54 -25.89
N HIS A 160 34.24 -19.40 -24.99
CA HIS A 160 32.82 -19.57 -24.68
C HIS A 160 32.53 -19.16 -23.23
N GLY A 161 31.48 -18.37 -23.02
CA GLY A 161 30.97 -18.01 -21.70
C GLY A 161 29.59 -18.61 -21.45
N VAL A 162 29.18 -18.69 -20.19
CA VAL A 162 27.86 -19.20 -19.80
C VAL A 162 27.23 -18.27 -18.79
N ILE A 163 26.00 -17.83 -19.04
CA ILE A 163 25.22 -17.06 -18.06
C ILE A 163 24.18 -17.98 -17.41
N ALA A 164 24.25 -18.12 -16.09
CA ALA A 164 23.32 -18.90 -15.27
C ALA A 164 23.40 -18.49 -13.78
N THR A 165 22.66 -19.19 -12.91
CA THR A 165 22.83 -19.04 -11.44
C THR A 165 24.24 -19.46 -11.02
N ALA A 166 24.78 -18.82 -10.00
CA ALA A 166 26.13 -19.11 -9.50
C ALA A 166 26.29 -20.58 -9.09
N GLU A 167 25.24 -21.16 -8.51
CA GLU A 167 25.17 -22.56 -8.08
C GLU A 167 25.23 -23.51 -9.27
N LEU A 168 24.50 -23.21 -10.35
CA LEU A 168 24.52 -24.03 -11.57
C LEU A 168 25.87 -23.93 -12.29
N LEU A 169 26.47 -22.74 -12.38
CA LEU A 169 27.81 -22.58 -12.95
C LEU A 169 28.85 -23.40 -12.19
N SER A 170 28.79 -23.35 -10.86
CA SER A 170 29.68 -24.11 -9.98
C SER A 170 29.47 -25.62 -10.13
N ALA A 171 28.21 -26.08 -10.20
CA ALA A 171 27.87 -27.49 -10.42
C ALA A 171 28.32 -28.02 -11.79
N LEU A 172 28.46 -27.14 -12.78
CA LEU A 172 28.99 -27.44 -14.12
C LEU A 172 30.52 -27.35 -14.20
N GLY A 173 31.19 -26.99 -13.10
CA GLY A 173 32.65 -26.85 -13.03
C GLY A 173 33.19 -25.60 -13.74
N LEU A 174 32.38 -24.56 -13.90
CA LEU A 174 32.79 -23.30 -14.52
C LEU A 174 33.33 -22.32 -13.49
N HIS A 175 34.27 -21.48 -13.91
CA HIS A 175 34.84 -20.42 -13.09
C HIS A 175 34.01 -19.14 -13.25
N ILE A 176 33.49 -18.60 -12.16
CA ILE A 176 32.69 -17.36 -12.18
C ILE A 176 33.65 -16.17 -12.25
N ILE A 177 33.53 -15.36 -13.30
CA ILE A 177 34.33 -14.13 -13.48
C ILE A 177 33.55 -12.87 -13.12
N GLU A 178 32.21 -12.90 -13.25
CA GLU A 178 31.35 -11.79 -12.86
C GLU A 178 30.09 -12.31 -12.18
N ARG A 179 29.68 -11.62 -11.10
CA ARG A 179 28.47 -11.90 -10.32
C ARG A 179 27.48 -10.76 -10.50
N GLU A 180 26.21 -11.04 -10.22
CA GLU A 180 25.14 -10.03 -10.25
C GLU A 180 25.04 -9.30 -11.61
N VAL A 181 25.16 -10.04 -12.72
CA VAL A 181 25.09 -9.47 -14.08
C VAL A 181 23.70 -8.94 -14.45
N ALA A 182 22.73 -9.08 -13.55
CA ALA A 182 21.40 -8.50 -13.62
C ALA A 182 21.00 -8.00 -12.22
N PRO A 183 21.52 -6.84 -11.76
CA PRO A 183 21.23 -6.34 -10.42
C PRO A 183 19.75 -5.99 -10.25
N HIS A 184 19.25 -6.07 -9.01
CA HIS A 184 17.83 -5.84 -8.65
C HIS A 184 16.82 -6.76 -9.37
N ASN A 185 17.29 -7.85 -9.99
CA ASN A 185 16.45 -8.80 -10.67
C ASN A 185 15.75 -9.73 -9.67
N ARG A 186 14.42 -9.84 -9.74
CA ARG A 186 13.63 -10.74 -8.89
C ARG A 186 12.64 -11.51 -9.74
N THR A 187 12.42 -12.76 -9.39
CA THR A 187 11.38 -13.58 -10.01
C THR A 187 10.36 -14.01 -8.96
N ARG A 188 9.08 -13.77 -9.28
CA ARG A 188 7.92 -14.25 -8.53
C ARG A 188 7.49 -15.58 -9.11
N TYR A 189 7.30 -16.55 -8.23
CA TYR A 189 6.84 -17.89 -8.53
C TYR A 189 5.48 -18.11 -7.87
N ALA A 190 4.59 -18.80 -8.58
CA ALA A 190 3.34 -19.31 -8.05
C ALA A 190 3.51 -20.77 -7.63
N VAL A 191 2.97 -21.10 -6.47
CA VAL A 191 2.75 -22.48 -6.03
C VAL A 191 1.33 -22.86 -6.39
N LEU A 192 1.16 -23.92 -7.19
CA LEU A 192 -0.14 -24.46 -7.55
C LEU A 192 -0.40 -25.77 -6.81
N GLY A 193 -1.64 -25.96 -6.37
CA GLY A 193 -2.11 -27.20 -5.77
C GLY A 193 -3.62 -27.34 -5.92
N ARG A 194 -4.24 -28.22 -5.14
CA ARG A 194 -5.62 -28.67 -5.39
C ARG A 194 -6.68 -28.09 -4.46
N GLU A 195 -6.27 -27.70 -3.26
CA GLU A 195 -7.16 -27.19 -2.22
C GLU A 195 -6.87 -25.73 -1.97
N LEU A 196 -7.90 -24.89 -1.97
CA LEU A 196 -7.76 -23.47 -1.67
C LEU A 196 -7.28 -23.30 -0.22
N PRO A 197 -6.28 -22.44 0.05
CA PRO A 197 -5.83 -22.20 1.42
C PRO A 197 -6.88 -21.42 2.20
N LYS A 198 -6.71 -21.39 3.53
CA LYS A 198 -7.51 -20.54 4.42
C LYS A 198 -7.02 -19.08 4.34
N PRO A 199 -7.89 -18.10 4.65
CA PRO A 199 -7.48 -16.70 4.74
C PRO A 199 -6.31 -16.51 5.70
N THR A 200 -5.35 -15.68 5.32
CA THR A 200 -4.22 -15.25 6.16
C THR A 200 -4.42 -13.84 6.73
N GLY A 201 -5.36 -13.06 6.16
CA GLY A 201 -5.61 -11.67 6.53
C GLY A 201 -4.78 -10.66 5.74
N TYR A 202 -3.73 -11.11 5.04
CA TYR A 202 -3.00 -10.34 4.04
C TYR A 202 -2.94 -11.11 2.73
N ASP A 203 -4.10 -11.27 2.11
CA ASP A 203 -4.29 -12.13 0.94
C ASP A 203 -4.41 -11.32 -0.35
N ALA A 204 -4.15 -12.01 -1.45
CA ALA A 204 -4.52 -11.59 -2.79
C ALA A 204 -5.35 -12.69 -3.44
N THR A 205 -6.31 -12.28 -4.26
CA THR A 205 -7.17 -13.18 -5.03
C THR A 205 -6.99 -12.92 -6.51
N ALA A 206 -6.69 -13.98 -7.25
CA ALA A 206 -6.52 -13.93 -8.70
C ALA A 206 -7.76 -14.50 -9.41
N PHE A 207 -8.22 -13.78 -10.43
CA PHE A 207 -9.34 -14.16 -11.28
C PHE A 207 -8.95 -14.10 -12.75
N ILE A 208 -9.64 -14.90 -13.56
CA ILE A 208 -9.70 -14.70 -15.00
C ILE A 208 -11.15 -14.68 -15.45
N THR A 209 -11.50 -13.73 -16.31
CA THR A 209 -12.82 -13.73 -16.94
C THR A 209 -12.90 -14.78 -18.05
N GLY A 210 -14.10 -15.32 -18.27
CA GLY A 210 -14.41 -15.96 -19.55
C GLY A 210 -14.33 -14.97 -20.71
N ALA A 211 -14.39 -15.47 -21.93
CA ALA A 211 -14.49 -14.66 -23.15
C ALA A 211 -15.69 -13.68 -23.08
N LEU A 212 -15.40 -12.38 -23.04
CA LEU A 212 -16.36 -11.31 -22.82
C LEU A 212 -16.98 -10.80 -24.13
N ASP A 213 -18.26 -10.46 -24.09
CA ASP A 213 -18.92 -9.72 -25.15
C ASP A 213 -18.55 -8.23 -25.07
N ASP A 214 -18.06 -7.67 -26.16
CA ASP A 214 -17.56 -6.30 -26.17
C ASP A 214 -18.69 -5.27 -26.01
N ARG A 215 -18.46 -4.28 -25.14
CA ARG A 215 -19.31 -3.10 -24.99
C ARG A 215 -18.49 -1.92 -24.48
N VAL A 216 -18.89 -0.72 -24.87
CA VAL A 216 -18.27 0.53 -24.40
C VAL A 216 -18.29 0.58 -22.87
N GLY A 217 -17.14 0.88 -22.27
CA GLY A 217 -16.99 1.05 -20.82
C GLY A 217 -16.86 -0.25 -20.03
N LEU A 218 -16.93 -1.45 -20.65
CA LEU A 218 -16.93 -2.72 -19.91
C LEU A 218 -15.75 -2.84 -18.93
N LEU A 219 -14.53 -2.56 -19.39
CA LEU A 219 -13.33 -2.63 -18.55
C LEU A 219 -13.39 -1.60 -17.41
N VAL A 220 -13.80 -0.36 -17.70
CA VAL A 220 -13.92 0.71 -16.69
C VAL A 220 -14.94 0.33 -15.63
N ASP A 221 -16.07 -0.25 -16.02
CA ASP A 221 -17.10 -0.69 -15.09
C ASP A 221 -16.57 -1.81 -14.17
N ILE A 222 -15.87 -2.81 -14.74
CA ILE A 222 -15.26 -3.92 -13.97
C ILE A 222 -14.28 -3.36 -12.92
N LEU A 223 -13.34 -2.50 -13.34
CA LEU A 223 -12.34 -1.92 -12.44
C LEU A 223 -12.98 -0.96 -11.41
N GLY A 224 -14.03 -0.26 -11.82
CA GLY A 224 -14.79 0.66 -10.99
C GLY A 224 -15.49 -0.05 -9.83
N GLU A 225 -15.94 -1.29 -10.02
CA GLU A 225 -16.58 -2.08 -8.97
C GLU A 225 -15.60 -2.46 -7.84
N PHE A 226 -14.38 -2.88 -8.17
CA PHE A 226 -13.34 -3.09 -7.15
C PHE A 226 -13.05 -1.80 -6.37
N SER A 227 -12.89 -0.68 -7.08
CA SER A 227 -12.68 0.63 -6.45
C SER A 227 -13.83 1.05 -5.53
N ARG A 228 -15.08 0.77 -5.92
CA ARG A 228 -16.28 1.08 -5.14
C ARG A 228 -16.34 0.29 -3.83
N GLN A 229 -15.84 -0.94 -3.87
CA GLN A 229 -15.75 -1.83 -2.71
C GLN A 229 -14.49 -1.59 -1.87
N GLY A 230 -13.64 -0.63 -2.26
CA GLY A 230 -12.39 -0.32 -1.57
C GLY A 230 -11.31 -1.38 -1.78
N ILE A 231 -11.44 -2.21 -2.81
CA ILE A 231 -10.49 -3.27 -3.15
C ILE A 231 -9.47 -2.71 -4.13
N ASN A 232 -8.19 -2.78 -3.75
CA ASN A 232 -7.11 -2.39 -4.63
C ASN A 232 -6.76 -3.52 -5.60
N ILE A 233 -6.47 -3.15 -6.85
CA ILE A 233 -6.03 -4.09 -7.89
C ILE A 233 -4.51 -4.09 -7.89
N LEU A 234 -3.93 -5.27 -7.72
CA LEU A 234 -2.49 -5.50 -7.62
C LEU A 234 -1.86 -5.67 -9.00
N ASP A 235 -2.55 -6.41 -9.86
CA ASP A 235 -2.09 -6.69 -11.20
C ASP A 235 -3.27 -6.89 -12.14
N MET A 236 -3.08 -6.58 -13.42
CA MET A 236 -4.10 -6.73 -14.44
C MET A 236 -3.47 -6.88 -15.81
N SER A 237 -3.92 -7.90 -16.53
CA SER A 237 -3.53 -8.14 -17.92
C SER A 237 -4.75 -8.50 -18.75
N SER A 238 -4.76 -8.06 -20.00
CA SER A 238 -5.77 -8.44 -20.97
C SER A 238 -5.17 -9.30 -22.07
N GLU A 239 -5.89 -10.35 -22.45
CA GLU A 239 -5.61 -11.17 -23.62
C GLU A 239 -6.88 -11.41 -24.42
N ASN A 240 -6.72 -11.83 -25.67
CA ASN A 240 -7.84 -12.31 -26.47
C ASN A 240 -7.84 -13.83 -26.45
N ASP A 241 -9.00 -14.41 -26.18
CA ASP A 241 -9.21 -15.86 -26.29
C ASP A 241 -8.79 -16.32 -27.69
N VAL A 242 -7.97 -17.36 -27.75
CA VAL A 242 -7.38 -17.85 -29.01
C VAL A 242 -8.47 -18.27 -30.01
N LYS A 243 -9.60 -18.81 -29.53
CA LYS A 243 -10.67 -19.34 -30.39
C LYS A 243 -11.66 -18.27 -30.83
N SER A 244 -12.22 -17.53 -29.89
CA SER A 244 -13.28 -16.54 -30.14
C SER A 244 -12.75 -15.15 -30.44
N GLN A 245 -11.47 -14.87 -30.19
CA GLN A 245 -10.84 -13.55 -30.26
C GLN A 245 -11.50 -12.50 -29.35
N LYS A 246 -12.33 -12.94 -28.41
CA LYS A 246 -12.98 -12.10 -27.41
C LYS A 246 -12.03 -11.80 -26.26
N LEU A 247 -12.23 -10.64 -25.64
CA LEU A 247 -11.44 -10.18 -24.51
C LEU A 247 -11.57 -11.11 -23.30
N GLN A 248 -10.44 -11.42 -22.67
CA GLN A 248 -10.34 -12.01 -21.34
C GLN A 248 -9.46 -11.12 -20.48
N ILE A 249 -9.83 -10.99 -19.21
CA ILE A 249 -9.13 -10.13 -18.27
C ILE A 249 -8.66 -11.00 -17.11
N TYR A 250 -7.36 -10.98 -16.87
CA TYR A 250 -6.75 -11.44 -15.64
C TYR A 250 -6.72 -10.28 -14.64
N ILE A 251 -7.15 -10.54 -13.42
CA ILE A 251 -7.16 -9.54 -12.34
C ILE A 251 -6.61 -10.22 -11.08
N GLU A 252 -5.58 -9.62 -10.49
CA GLU A 252 -5.14 -9.91 -9.13
C GLU A 252 -5.56 -8.74 -8.23
N ALA A 253 -6.33 -9.01 -7.18
CA ALA A 253 -6.89 -7.99 -6.30
C ALA A 253 -6.60 -8.31 -4.83
N GLU A 254 -6.51 -7.28 -3.99
CA GLU A 254 -6.31 -7.43 -2.55
C GLU A 254 -7.54 -8.04 -1.87
N GLY A 255 -7.30 -8.89 -0.88
CA GLY A 255 -8.33 -9.59 -0.11
C GLY A 255 -8.52 -11.05 -0.53
N HIS A 256 -9.28 -11.76 0.28
CA HIS A 256 -9.62 -13.17 0.11
C HIS A 256 -11.02 -13.34 -0.51
N ILE A 257 -11.29 -14.46 -1.19
CA ILE A 257 -12.63 -14.75 -1.74
C ILE A 257 -13.73 -14.91 -0.67
N GLU A 258 -13.32 -15.10 0.59
CA GLU A 258 -14.24 -15.18 1.74
C GLU A 258 -14.61 -13.79 2.27
N ASP A 259 -13.89 -12.74 1.87
CA ASP A 259 -14.18 -11.39 2.29
C ASP A 259 -15.47 -10.90 1.66
N ARG A 260 -16.34 -10.31 2.49
CA ARG A 260 -17.65 -9.81 2.04
C ARG A 260 -17.52 -8.80 0.90
N ALA A 261 -16.56 -7.87 1.00
CA ALA A 261 -16.33 -6.87 -0.05
C ALA A 261 -15.96 -7.54 -1.39
N MET A 262 -15.12 -8.59 -1.37
CA MET A 262 -14.73 -9.34 -2.55
C MET A 262 -15.91 -10.10 -3.16
N GLN A 263 -16.71 -10.77 -2.33
CA GLN A 263 -17.92 -11.47 -2.77
C GLN A 263 -18.94 -10.52 -3.41
N ASP A 264 -19.17 -9.36 -2.78
CA ASP A 264 -20.06 -8.33 -3.29
C ASP A 264 -19.53 -7.77 -4.63
N ALA A 265 -18.21 -7.56 -4.76
CA ALA A 265 -17.57 -7.12 -6.01
C ALA A 265 -17.76 -8.14 -7.15
N VAL A 266 -17.41 -9.40 -6.91
CA VAL A 266 -17.52 -10.48 -7.91
C VAL A 266 -18.97 -10.66 -8.35
N THR A 267 -19.91 -10.68 -7.40
CA THR A 267 -21.34 -10.81 -7.69
C THR A 267 -21.84 -9.65 -8.55
N ALA A 268 -21.48 -8.42 -8.19
CA ALA A 268 -21.87 -7.24 -8.96
C ALA A 268 -21.27 -7.24 -10.38
N ILE A 269 -20.01 -7.66 -10.52
CA ILE A 269 -19.35 -7.79 -11.82
C ILE A 269 -20.08 -8.82 -12.70
N GLU A 270 -20.37 -10.01 -12.18
CA GLU A 270 -21.05 -11.05 -12.96
C GLU A 270 -22.49 -10.68 -13.32
N GLU A 271 -23.27 -10.19 -12.36
CA GLU A 271 -24.71 -10.00 -12.55
C GLU A 271 -25.05 -8.66 -13.24
N ARG A 272 -24.31 -7.59 -12.94
CA ARG A 272 -24.66 -6.23 -13.39
C ARG A 272 -23.79 -5.74 -14.54
N ILE A 273 -22.52 -6.13 -14.57
CA ILE A 273 -21.53 -5.56 -15.51
C ILE A 273 -21.34 -6.47 -16.72
N ILE A 274 -21.09 -7.77 -16.49
CA ILE A 274 -20.93 -8.80 -17.52
C ILE A 274 -22.31 -9.34 -17.95
N GLY A 275 -23.26 -9.42 -17.01
CA GLY A 275 -24.61 -9.93 -17.25
C GLY A 275 -24.67 -11.45 -17.46
N GLN A 276 -23.64 -12.18 -17.02
CA GLN A 276 -23.53 -13.63 -17.15
C GLN A 276 -22.88 -14.22 -15.89
N ARG A 277 -23.58 -15.16 -15.24
CA ARG A 277 -23.10 -15.83 -14.02
C ARG A 277 -21.92 -16.77 -14.31
N ASN A 278 -21.06 -16.95 -13.30
CA ASN A 278 -19.88 -17.83 -13.36
C ASN A 278 -18.92 -17.46 -14.50
N ARG A 279 -18.80 -16.17 -14.81
CA ARG A 279 -17.85 -15.65 -15.79
C ARG A 279 -16.53 -15.23 -15.16
N MET A 280 -16.48 -15.01 -13.85
CA MET A 280 -15.25 -14.81 -13.12
C MET A 280 -14.78 -16.15 -12.56
N ARG A 281 -13.72 -16.71 -13.14
CA ARG A 281 -13.11 -17.93 -12.62
C ARG A 281 -12.03 -17.57 -11.61
N LEU A 282 -12.19 -18.07 -10.39
CA LEU A 282 -11.17 -18.02 -9.36
C LEU A 282 -9.95 -18.85 -9.78
N LEU A 283 -8.77 -18.23 -9.80
CA LEU A 283 -7.49 -18.88 -10.03
C LEU A 283 -6.80 -19.27 -8.73
N GLY A 284 -7.07 -18.55 -7.64
CA GLY A 284 -6.56 -18.87 -6.32
C GLY A 284 -6.66 -17.68 -5.37
N CYS A 285 -6.50 -17.99 -4.09
CA CYS A 285 -6.35 -17.05 -3.00
C CYS A 285 -5.04 -17.42 -2.30
N PHE A 286 -4.18 -16.45 -2.05
CA PHE A 286 -2.83 -16.73 -1.57
C PHE A 286 -2.30 -15.57 -0.73
N PRO A 287 -1.33 -15.83 0.18
CA PRO A 287 -0.63 -14.77 0.88
C PRO A 287 -0.06 -13.77 -0.12
N ARG A 288 -0.38 -12.50 0.08
CA ARG A 288 0.12 -11.42 -0.75
C ARG A 288 1.60 -11.24 -0.48
N VAL A 289 2.37 -11.14 -1.57
CA VAL A 289 3.79 -10.79 -1.50
C VAL A 289 4.01 -9.47 -2.20
N ASP A 290 4.58 -8.50 -1.49
CA ASP A 290 4.94 -7.22 -2.09
C ASP A 290 6.27 -7.36 -2.84
N MET A 291 6.29 -6.92 -4.09
CA MET A 291 7.52 -6.83 -4.86
C MET A 291 8.40 -5.67 -4.38
N ARG A 292 7.79 -4.68 -3.71
CA ARG A 292 8.50 -3.59 -3.04
C ARG A 292 9.11 -4.10 -1.74
N PRO A 293 10.37 -3.76 -1.43
CA PRO A 293 10.93 -4.03 -0.13
C PRO A 293 10.17 -3.21 0.92
N LYS A 294 9.56 -3.90 1.90
CA LYS A 294 9.13 -3.29 3.15
C LYS A 294 10.33 -3.24 4.09
N TYR A 295 10.60 -2.07 4.64
CA TYR A 295 11.63 -1.87 5.65
C TYR A 295 11.04 -1.88 7.05
N ILE A 296 9.74 -1.59 7.18
CA ILE A 296 9.03 -1.64 8.45
C ILE A 296 8.37 -3.01 8.59
N ASN A 297 8.62 -3.69 9.71
CA ASN A 297 7.91 -4.92 10.07
C ASN A 297 6.82 -4.62 11.11
N SER A 298 7.05 -3.63 11.97
CA SER A 298 6.23 -3.41 13.16
C SER A 298 6.07 -1.94 13.56
N PHE A 299 4.86 -1.60 14.00
CA PHE A 299 4.46 -0.31 14.53
C PHE A 299 4.06 -0.42 16.00
N GLY A 300 4.43 0.57 16.79
CA GLY A 300 4.09 0.68 18.20
C GLY A 300 3.41 2.00 18.53
N PHE A 301 2.13 1.96 18.85
CA PHE A 301 1.36 3.15 19.20
C PHE A 301 1.45 3.46 20.68
N ILE A 302 1.85 4.69 21.01
CA ILE A 302 1.65 5.31 22.31
C ILE A 302 0.36 6.12 22.23
N GLY A 303 -0.69 5.56 22.84
CA GLY A 303 -2.08 6.00 22.69
C GLY A 303 -2.98 4.85 22.22
N THR A 304 -4.11 4.68 22.89
CA THR A 304 -5.16 3.69 22.53
C THR A 304 -6.44 4.39 22.09
N GLY A 305 -6.30 5.60 21.52
CA GLY A 305 -7.43 6.37 21.04
C GLY A 305 -8.06 5.74 19.81
N ALA A 306 -9.25 6.19 19.45
CA ALA A 306 -9.95 5.70 18.26
C ALA A 306 -9.13 5.90 16.97
N MET A 307 -8.28 6.94 16.90
CA MET A 307 -7.39 7.16 15.76
C MET A 307 -6.22 6.16 15.72
N SER A 308 -5.66 5.82 16.88
CA SER A 308 -4.60 4.80 16.98
C SER A 308 -5.12 3.45 16.51
N ALA A 309 -6.32 3.05 16.97
CA ALA A 309 -6.98 1.83 16.52
C ALA A 309 -7.29 1.87 15.01
N TRP A 310 -7.72 3.02 14.49
CA TRP A 310 -8.02 3.20 13.07
C TRP A 310 -6.81 3.00 12.16
N PHE A 311 -5.64 3.52 12.55
CA PHE A 311 -4.39 3.32 11.83
C PHE A 311 -3.83 1.91 12.03
N ALA A 312 -3.84 1.39 13.26
CA ALA A 312 -3.37 0.04 13.57
C ALA A 312 -4.10 -1.01 12.72
N ASP A 313 -5.43 -0.96 12.66
CA ASP A 313 -6.27 -1.80 11.82
C ASP A 313 -5.81 -1.80 10.35
N ARG A 314 -5.56 -0.62 9.76
CA ARG A 314 -5.14 -0.51 8.35
C ARG A 314 -3.71 -0.97 8.11
N LEU A 315 -2.81 -0.75 9.07
CA LEU A 315 -1.44 -1.24 8.98
C LEU A 315 -1.41 -2.78 9.10
N GLU A 316 -2.26 -3.37 9.94
CA GLU A 316 -2.41 -4.81 10.04
C GLU A 316 -2.95 -5.43 8.75
N HIS A 317 -3.93 -4.80 8.10
CA HIS A 317 -4.41 -5.18 6.75
C HIS A 317 -3.35 -4.97 5.66
N GLU A 318 -2.27 -4.26 5.94
CA GLU A 318 -1.10 -4.14 5.08
C GLU A 318 0.02 -5.13 5.45
N GLY A 319 -0.24 -6.05 6.37
CA GLY A 319 0.70 -7.08 6.81
C GLY A 319 1.77 -6.58 7.78
N TYR A 320 1.60 -5.39 8.36
CA TYR A 320 2.47 -4.93 9.45
C TYR A 320 1.96 -5.44 10.80
N GLN A 321 2.86 -5.68 11.75
CA GLN A 321 2.46 -5.91 13.13
C GLN A 321 2.17 -4.56 13.81
N ALA A 322 1.03 -4.41 14.48
CA ALA A 322 0.75 -3.24 15.31
C ALA A 322 0.61 -3.60 16.79
N LEU A 323 1.33 -2.88 17.65
CA LEU A 323 1.20 -2.95 19.10
C LEU A 323 0.63 -1.61 19.60
N MET A 324 -0.25 -1.64 20.60
CA MET A 324 -0.81 -0.43 21.20
C MET A 324 -0.57 -0.41 22.70
N THR A 325 -0.21 0.77 23.20
CA THR A 325 0.03 1.01 24.62
C THR A 325 -0.76 2.23 25.08
N GLY A 326 -1.32 2.16 26.28
CA GLY A 326 -2.09 3.25 26.87
C GLY A 326 -2.28 3.04 28.36
N ARG A 327 -3.02 3.95 29.00
CA ARG A 327 -3.27 3.88 30.46
C ARG A 327 -4.03 2.62 30.88
N SER A 328 -4.81 2.04 29.97
CA SER A 328 -5.66 0.88 30.22
C SER A 328 -5.10 -0.45 29.69
N THR A 329 -3.96 -0.46 29.00
CA THR A 329 -3.32 -1.70 28.53
C THR A 329 -2.42 -2.29 29.61
N GLU A 330 -2.11 -3.57 29.53
CA GLU A 330 -1.05 -4.18 30.35
C GLU A 330 0.32 -3.79 29.82
N LEU A 331 0.55 -3.96 28.51
CA LEU A 331 1.77 -3.55 27.81
C LEU A 331 2.03 -2.05 27.97
N ARG A 332 3.22 -1.70 28.45
CA ARG A 332 3.68 -0.31 28.62
C ARG A 332 4.61 0.14 27.49
N PRO A 333 4.70 1.46 27.21
CA PRO A 333 5.60 1.98 26.17
C PRO A 333 7.05 1.49 26.31
N GLU A 334 7.58 1.43 27.53
CA GLU A 334 8.94 0.99 27.83
C GLU A 334 9.21 -0.46 27.39
N GLU A 335 8.20 -1.32 27.45
CA GLU A 335 8.28 -2.72 27.02
C GLU A 335 8.07 -2.86 25.51
N MET A 336 7.25 -2.00 24.93
CA MET A 336 6.86 -2.04 23.51
C MET A 336 7.93 -1.44 22.59
N ILE A 337 8.54 -0.31 22.95
CA ILE A 337 9.49 0.44 22.10
C ILE A 337 10.67 -0.43 21.60
N PRO A 338 11.29 -1.30 22.42
CA PRO A 338 12.34 -2.19 21.93
C PRO A 338 11.88 -3.16 20.84
N GLN A 339 10.61 -3.55 20.84
CA GLN A 339 10.04 -4.58 19.97
C GLN A 339 9.61 -4.08 18.58
N VAL A 340 9.55 -2.76 18.37
CA VAL A 340 8.97 -2.17 17.15
C VAL A 340 9.99 -1.39 16.32
N ASP A 341 9.80 -1.32 15.00
CA ASP A 341 10.66 -0.51 14.11
C ASP A 341 10.24 0.98 14.13
N VAL A 342 8.94 1.23 14.26
CA VAL A 342 8.35 2.57 14.23
C VAL A 342 7.46 2.81 15.44
N VAL A 343 7.78 3.84 16.21
CA VAL A 343 6.95 4.32 17.33
C VAL A 343 6.05 5.44 16.83
N VAL A 344 4.75 5.32 17.10
CA VAL A 344 3.74 6.31 16.72
C VAL A 344 3.17 6.95 17.99
N VAL A 345 3.33 8.26 18.15
CA VAL A 345 2.69 9.01 19.24
C VAL A 345 1.35 9.56 18.76
N CYS A 346 0.26 9.07 19.36
CA CYS A 346 -1.11 9.44 19.02
C CYS A 346 -1.92 9.63 20.32
N VAL A 347 -1.61 10.71 21.03
CA VAL A 347 -2.21 11.09 22.33
C VAL A 347 -2.91 12.45 22.21
N PRO A 348 -3.70 12.89 23.20
CA PRO A 348 -4.28 14.23 23.16
C PRO A 348 -3.17 15.30 23.06
N ILE A 349 -3.44 16.38 22.32
CA ILE A 349 -2.47 17.43 21.94
C ILE A 349 -1.73 17.95 23.18
N SER A 350 -2.46 18.15 24.28
CA SER A 350 -1.93 18.65 25.55
C SER A 350 -0.89 17.75 26.21
N PHE A 351 -0.80 16.47 25.84
CA PHE A 351 0.14 15.50 26.38
C PHE A 351 1.23 15.08 25.39
N THR A 352 1.18 15.52 24.14
CA THR A 352 2.08 15.03 23.09
C THR A 352 3.55 15.33 23.41
N ALA A 353 3.90 16.58 23.70
CA ALA A 353 5.28 16.96 24.00
C ALA A 353 5.82 16.25 25.26
N GLU A 354 4.99 16.10 26.30
CA GLU A 354 5.39 15.38 27.52
C GLU A 354 5.60 13.89 27.27
N THR A 355 4.73 13.27 26.47
CA THR A 355 4.87 11.87 26.04
C THR A 355 6.18 11.66 25.27
N ILE A 356 6.53 12.60 24.38
CA ILE A 356 7.78 12.55 23.63
C ILE A 356 8.98 12.72 24.58
N ARG A 357 8.94 13.66 25.54
CA ARG A 357 10.02 13.80 26.53
C ARG A 357 10.22 12.54 27.36
N GLN A 358 9.13 11.90 27.75
CA GLN A 358 9.18 10.71 28.59
C GLN A 358 9.74 9.49 27.84
N TYR A 359 9.28 9.25 26.61
CA TYR A 359 9.57 7.99 25.90
C TYR A 359 10.53 8.11 24.72
N GLY A 360 10.71 9.31 24.17
CA GLY A 360 11.63 9.58 23.07
C GLY A 360 13.08 9.13 23.33
N PRO A 361 13.65 9.32 24.53
CA PRO A 361 14.99 8.82 24.86
C PRO A 361 15.15 7.29 24.80
N LEU A 362 14.05 6.53 24.81
CA LEU A 362 14.06 5.06 24.74
C LEU A 362 14.11 4.55 23.29
N ILE A 363 13.95 5.43 22.30
CA ILE A 363 13.95 5.06 20.88
C ILE A 363 15.40 5.01 20.39
N GLU A 364 15.87 3.82 20.05
CA GLU A 364 17.23 3.56 19.58
C GLU A 364 17.46 4.00 18.13
N ASP A 365 18.72 4.25 17.77
CA ASP A 365 19.13 4.56 16.40
C ASP A 365 18.73 3.44 15.43
N GLY A 366 18.31 3.82 14.21
CA GLY A 366 17.81 2.86 13.23
C GLY A 366 16.34 2.46 13.45
N LYS A 367 15.57 3.27 14.20
CA LYS A 367 14.10 3.25 14.34
C LYS A 367 13.51 4.60 13.91
N ALA A 368 12.17 4.70 13.84
CA ALA A 368 11.48 5.96 13.58
C ALA A 368 10.49 6.36 14.68
N LEU A 369 10.31 7.67 14.85
CA LEU A 369 9.25 8.30 15.62
C LEU A 369 8.32 9.08 14.67
N ILE A 370 7.08 8.61 14.54
CA ILE A 370 6.02 9.27 13.77
C ILE A 370 5.05 9.95 14.74
N LEU A 371 4.85 11.24 14.53
CA LEU A 371 3.98 12.07 15.36
C LEU A 371 2.63 12.23 14.67
N LEU A 372 1.59 11.55 15.18
CA LEU A 372 0.20 11.77 14.75
C LEU A 372 -0.44 12.84 15.64
N ALA A 373 -0.13 14.10 15.34
CA ALA A 373 -0.44 15.24 16.19
C ALA A 373 -1.01 16.43 15.41
N GLY A 374 -1.83 17.24 16.09
CA GLY A 374 -2.43 18.46 15.53
C GLY A 374 -1.61 19.74 15.72
N GLU A 375 -0.49 19.68 16.44
CA GLU A 375 0.45 20.78 16.67
C GLU A 375 1.86 20.30 16.28
N SER A 376 2.59 21.11 15.50
CA SER A 376 3.81 20.67 14.83
C SER A 376 5.08 21.23 15.42
N GLU A 377 5.19 22.55 15.64
CA GLU A 377 6.46 23.20 16.02
C GLU A 377 7.04 22.61 17.31
N THR A 378 6.31 22.76 18.43
CA THR A 378 6.71 22.27 19.75
C THR A 378 6.96 20.75 19.75
N THR A 379 6.14 20.00 19.03
CA THR A 379 6.17 18.54 18.99
C THR A 379 7.42 18.04 18.28
N ILE A 380 7.73 18.60 17.11
CA ILE A 380 8.92 18.24 16.34
C ILE A 380 10.17 18.69 17.07
N GLU A 381 10.22 19.93 17.57
CA GLU A 381 11.39 20.43 18.32
C GLU A 381 11.71 19.52 19.52
N THR A 382 10.69 19.16 20.30
CA THR A 382 10.85 18.24 21.43
C THR A 382 11.36 16.88 20.97
N ALA A 383 10.83 16.33 19.87
CA ALA A 383 11.31 15.06 19.32
C ALA A 383 12.76 15.14 18.81
N LEU A 384 13.16 16.26 18.20
CA LEU A 384 14.53 16.50 17.76
C LEU A 384 15.51 16.62 18.93
N GLU A 385 15.09 17.20 20.04
CA GLU A 385 15.88 17.39 21.25
C GLU A 385 16.16 16.08 22.00
N VAL A 386 15.14 15.22 22.16
CA VAL A 386 15.22 14.09 23.10
C VAL A 386 15.57 12.74 22.48
N THR A 387 15.46 12.58 21.15
CA THR A 387 15.81 11.32 20.47
C THR A 387 17.21 11.38 19.86
N GLY A 388 17.84 10.21 19.69
CA GLY A 388 19.15 10.06 19.04
C GLY A 388 19.20 10.58 17.60
N GLN A 389 20.42 10.85 17.10
CA GLN A 389 20.63 11.35 15.73
C GLN A 389 20.27 10.31 14.65
N GLY A 390 20.32 9.02 14.97
CA GLY A 390 19.92 7.94 14.06
C GLY A 390 18.43 7.59 14.12
N VAL A 391 17.62 8.33 14.90
CA VAL A 391 16.17 8.16 14.95
C VAL A 391 15.50 9.03 13.89
N GLU A 392 14.77 8.40 12.97
CA GLU A 392 14.00 9.16 11.98
C GLU A 392 12.81 9.86 12.64
N VAL A 393 12.53 11.11 12.26
CA VAL A 393 11.37 11.85 12.81
C VAL A 393 10.56 12.47 11.69
N MET A 394 9.24 12.30 11.77
CA MET A 394 8.27 12.93 10.88
C MET A 394 6.96 13.18 11.63
N LEU A 395 6.28 14.27 11.30
CA LEU A 395 4.94 14.53 11.76
C LEU A 395 3.94 14.35 10.63
N VAL A 396 2.80 13.76 10.96
CA VAL A 396 1.66 13.59 10.08
C VAL A 396 0.41 14.07 10.81
N HIS A 397 -0.28 15.04 10.22
CA HIS A 397 -1.60 15.46 10.66
C HIS A 397 -2.65 14.98 9.66
N ASN A 398 -3.39 13.94 10.05
CA ASN A 398 -4.53 13.45 9.27
C ASN A 398 -5.76 14.34 9.48
N LEU A 399 -6.27 14.97 8.42
CA LEU A 399 -7.43 15.87 8.49
C LEU A 399 -8.76 15.11 8.37
N TRP A 400 -8.87 14.00 9.10
CA TRP A 400 -10.09 13.19 9.20
C TRP A 400 -10.23 12.55 10.57
N GLY A 401 -11.49 12.36 11.00
CA GLY A 401 -11.81 11.69 12.25
C GLY A 401 -11.85 10.15 12.13
N PRO A 402 -11.90 9.44 13.27
CA PRO A 402 -11.82 7.97 13.31
C PRO A 402 -13.06 7.26 12.72
N GLN A 403 -14.15 8.00 12.46
CA GLN A 403 -15.34 7.48 11.77
C GLN A 403 -15.16 7.42 10.24
N ALA A 404 -14.02 7.89 9.73
CA ALA A 404 -13.67 7.79 8.32
C ALA A 404 -13.61 6.32 7.87
N ALA A 405 -14.41 5.93 6.86
CA ALA A 405 -14.26 4.58 6.27
C ALA A 405 -12.90 4.41 5.54
N THR A 406 -12.47 5.46 4.83
CA THR A 406 -11.23 5.47 4.03
C THR A 406 -10.48 6.80 4.21
N MET A 407 -9.18 6.85 3.87
CA MET A 407 -8.43 8.11 3.70
C MET A 407 -8.40 8.61 2.25
N LYS A 408 -9.06 7.91 1.32
CA LYS A 408 -9.18 8.34 -0.07
C LYS A 408 -9.77 9.75 -0.17
N ASP A 409 -9.12 10.60 -0.94
CA ASP A 409 -9.47 12.00 -1.19
C ASP A 409 -9.49 12.88 0.10
N LYS A 410 -8.83 12.41 1.17
CA LYS A 410 -8.68 13.16 2.42
C LYS A 410 -7.29 13.72 2.56
N ASN A 411 -7.21 14.91 3.13
CA ASN A 411 -5.94 15.62 3.25
C ASN A 411 -5.13 15.06 4.43
N ALA A 412 -3.86 14.76 4.18
CA ALA A 412 -2.85 14.52 5.20
C ALA A 412 -1.75 15.57 5.04
N ILE A 413 -1.45 16.30 6.11
CA ILE A 413 -0.31 17.21 6.12
C ILE A 413 0.88 16.46 6.67
N VAL A 414 1.99 16.48 5.94
CA VAL A 414 3.24 15.85 6.33
C VAL A 414 4.28 16.94 6.55
N VAL A 415 4.96 16.88 7.70
CA VAL A 415 6.10 17.74 8.01
C VAL A 415 7.32 16.84 8.17
N ARG A 416 8.13 16.78 7.10
CA ARG A 416 9.42 16.10 7.11
C ARG A 416 10.46 16.92 7.85
N THR A 417 11.35 16.23 8.57
CA THR A 417 12.51 16.82 9.23
C THR A 417 13.79 16.47 8.48
N GLY A 418 14.92 17.09 8.85
CA GLY A 418 16.23 16.68 8.34
C GLY A 418 16.62 15.24 8.68
N ARG A 419 15.91 14.58 9.61
CA ARG A 419 16.09 13.17 9.98
C ARG A 419 15.05 12.24 9.36
N SER A 420 14.12 12.71 8.52
CA SER A 420 13.17 11.80 7.86
C SER A 420 13.87 10.93 6.81
N GLY A 421 13.81 9.61 6.96
CA GLY A 421 14.50 8.66 6.09
C GLY A 421 13.55 7.66 5.43
N ARG A 422 13.96 6.38 5.42
CA ARG A 422 13.26 5.31 4.69
C ARG A 422 11.97 4.90 5.39
N PHE A 423 11.93 4.86 6.71
CA PHE A 423 10.73 4.47 7.45
C PHE A 423 9.66 5.56 7.35
N CYS A 424 10.06 6.82 7.47
CA CYS A 424 9.14 7.94 7.22
C CYS A 424 8.59 7.91 5.79
N SER A 425 9.43 7.59 4.80
CA SER A 425 9.00 7.49 3.39
C SER A 425 8.06 6.32 3.13
N GLU A 426 8.27 5.19 3.80
CA GLU A 426 7.38 4.03 3.71
C GLU A 426 6.02 4.30 4.34
N PHE A 427 5.97 4.96 5.50
CA PHE A 427 4.70 5.38 6.11
C PHE A 427 3.95 6.42 5.25
N GLU A 428 4.66 7.37 4.65
CA GLU A 428 4.06 8.32 3.69
C GLU A 428 3.52 7.60 2.45
N ALA A 429 4.24 6.60 1.92
CA ALA A 429 3.78 5.78 0.81
C ALA A 429 2.53 4.96 1.17
N PHE A 430 2.41 4.50 2.43
CA PHE A 430 1.19 3.89 2.94
C PHE A 430 0.00 4.85 2.88
N LEU A 431 0.15 6.10 3.34
CA LEU A 431 -0.92 7.11 3.24
C LEU A 431 -1.35 7.35 1.79
N TYR A 432 -0.37 7.49 0.90
CA TYR A 432 -0.61 7.71 -0.53
C TYR A 432 -1.34 6.53 -1.17
N LYS A 433 -0.91 5.29 -0.86
CA LYS A 433 -1.53 4.06 -1.36
C LYS A 433 -3.03 4.01 -1.04
N HIS A 434 -3.42 4.40 0.16
CA HIS A 434 -4.82 4.43 0.56
C HIS A 434 -5.57 5.71 0.12
N GLY A 435 -4.96 6.50 -0.77
CA GLY A 435 -5.59 7.61 -1.47
C GLY A 435 -5.60 8.93 -0.71
N ALA A 436 -4.79 9.09 0.33
CA ALA A 436 -4.66 10.38 1.00
C ALA A 436 -4.01 11.41 0.07
N SER A 437 -4.55 12.63 0.06
CA SER A 437 -3.96 13.80 -0.58
C SER A 437 -2.89 14.37 0.33
N ILE A 438 -1.62 14.12 0.01
CA ILE A 438 -0.48 14.48 0.85
C ILE A 438 -0.01 15.90 0.52
N TYR A 439 0.07 16.75 1.55
CA TYR A 439 0.60 18.11 1.46
C TYR A 439 1.84 18.23 2.35
N GLN A 440 2.96 18.63 1.76
CA GLN A 440 4.21 18.84 2.48
C GLN A 440 4.30 20.29 2.98
N ASP A 441 4.50 20.48 4.28
CA ASP A 441 4.58 21.79 4.92
C ASP A 441 5.79 21.89 5.85
N SER A 442 6.16 23.14 6.22
CA SER A 442 7.00 23.40 7.39
C SER A 442 6.14 23.38 8.66
N ALA A 443 6.76 23.14 9.82
CA ALA A 443 6.06 23.13 11.10
C ALA A 443 5.29 24.44 11.37
N THR A 444 5.93 25.58 11.15
CA THR A 444 5.32 26.91 11.33
C THR A 444 4.18 27.17 10.34
N LYS A 445 4.32 26.74 9.09
CA LYS A 445 3.25 26.90 8.09
C LYS A 445 2.04 26.04 8.44
N HIS A 446 2.28 24.80 8.86
CA HIS A 446 1.23 23.90 9.33
C HIS A 446 0.44 24.53 10.49
N ASP A 447 1.12 24.98 11.55
CA ASP A 447 0.46 25.51 12.75
C ASP A 447 -0.33 26.80 12.46
N LEU A 448 0.21 27.68 11.59
CA LEU A 448 -0.51 28.86 11.10
C LEU A 448 -1.81 28.47 10.37
N LEU A 449 -1.74 27.50 9.45
CA LEU A 449 -2.89 27.06 8.65
C LEU A 449 -3.91 26.29 9.49
N MET A 450 -3.51 25.59 10.56
CA MET A 450 -4.46 25.00 11.52
C MET A 450 -5.25 26.05 12.30
N GLY A 451 -4.68 27.25 12.45
CA GLY A 451 -5.43 28.44 12.92
C GLY A 451 -6.68 28.71 12.08
N ILE A 452 -6.55 28.63 10.75
CA ILE A 452 -7.64 28.88 9.79
C ILE A 452 -8.53 27.64 9.63
N GLY A 453 -7.93 26.47 9.47
CA GLY A 453 -8.66 25.25 9.09
C GLY A 453 -9.38 24.54 10.23
N GLN A 454 -8.94 24.73 11.47
CA GLN A 454 -9.49 24.00 12.63
C GLN A 454 -9.86 24.92 13.78
N LYS A 455 -8.93 25.78 14.22
CA LYS A 455 -9.09 26.57 15.44
C LYS A 455 -10.21 27.60 15.31
N LEU A 456 -10.14 28.46 14.29
CA LEU A 456 -11.13 29.50 14.07
C LEU A 456 -12.55 28.95 13.84
N PRO A 457 -12.79 27.96 12.94
CA PRO A 457 -14.12 27.37 12.75
C PRO A 457 -14.70 26.77 14.04
N THR A 458 -13.85 26.17 14.88
CA THR A 458 -14.28 25.61 16.18
C THR A 458 -14.70 26.72 17.14
N VAL A 459 -13.90 27.78 17.27
CA VAL A 459 -14.23 28.93 18.12
C VAL A 459 -15.55 29.59 17.69
N ILE A 460 -15.73 29.81 16.38
CA ILE A 460 -16.98 30.35 15.82
C ILE A 460 -18.16 29.45 16.17
N SER A 461 -18.00 28.13 16.00
CA SER A 461 -19.06 27.16 16.31
C SER A 461 -19.49 27.21 17.77
N VAL A 462 -18.54 27.23 18.70
CA VAL A 462 -18.84 27.29 20.15
C VAL A 462 -19.46 28.63 20.52
N ALA A 463 -18.90 29.75 20.02
CA ALA A 463 -19.44 31.09 20.27
C ALA A 463 -20.87 31.26 19.71
N LEU A 464 -21.15 30.67 18.55
CA LEU A 464 -22.48 30.65 17.95
C LEU A 464 -23.47 29.88 18.84
N ALA A 465 -23.11 28.69 19.31
CA ALA A 465 -23.97 27.90 20.21
C ALA A 465 -24.28 28.66 21.51
N MET A 466 -23.26 29.28 22.12
CA MET A 466 -23.44 30.13 23.31
C MET A 466 -24.38 31.31 23.04
N THR A 467 -24.28 31.93 21.87
CA THR A 467 -25.15 33.06 21.48
C THR A 467 -26.60 32.62 21.32
N LEU A 468 -26.85 31.45 20.73
CA LEU A 468 -28.19 30.89 20.59
C LEU A 468 -28.81 30.58 21.95
N GLU A 469 -28.03 29.99 22.86
CA GLU A 469 -28.46 29.69 24.23
C GLU A 469 -28.83 30.97 25.00
N GLU A 470 -27.94 31.97 24.98
CA GLU A 470 -28.15 33.25 25.69
C GLU A 470 -29.40 33.99 25.20
N ASN A 471 -29.74 33.88 23.91
CA ASN A 471 -30.91 34.52 23.32
C ASN A 471 -32.16 33.63 23.28
N GLY A 472 -32.10 32.42 23.86
CA GLY A 472 -33.23 31.49 23.91
C GLY A 472 -33.70 31.00 22.53
N ILE A 473 -32.82 30.98 21.53
CA ILE A 473 -33.15 30.54 20.17
C ILE A 473 -33.14 29.01 20.12
N THR A 474 -34.26 28.41 19.71
CA THR A 474 -34.44 26.96 19.68
C THR A 474 -34.10 26.38 18.31
N ALA A 475 -33.98 25.04 18.24
CA ALA A 475 -33.83 24.34 16.98
C ALA A 475 -35.04 24.54 16.03
N GLU A 476 -36.24 24.72 16.60
CA GLU A 476 -37.45 24.99 15.82
C GLU A 476 -37.38 26.39 15.18
N ASP A 477 -36.90 27.39 15.94
CA ASP A 477 -36.71 28.75 15.41
C ASP A 477 -35.71 28.79 14.26
N LEU A 478 -34.61 28.03 14.38
CA LEU A 478 -33.60 27.90 13.32
C LEU A 478 -34.21 27.25 12.08
N ALA A 479 -35.00 26.18 12.25
CA ALA A 479 -35.62 25.47 11.14
C ALA A 479 -36.62 26.34 10.35
N SER A 480 -37.38 27.20 11.03
CA SER A 480 -38.40 28.03 10.37
C SER A 480 -37.87 29.35 9.81
N HIS A 481 -36.72 29.86 10.28
CA HIS A 481 -36.23 31.20 9.92
C HIS A 481 -34.86 31.24 9.23
N CYS A 482 -34.16 30.11 9.08
CA CYS A 482 -32.90 30.07 8.32
C CYS A 482 -33.13 29.89 6.82
N THR A 483 -32.38 30.65 6.02
CA THR A 483 -32.19 30.33 4.59
C THR A 483 -31.20 29.16 4.45
N LEU A 484 -31.15 28.51 3.27
CA LEU A 484 -30.15 27.48 2.97
C LEU A 484 -28.72 27.96 3.26
N THR A 485 -28.40 29.20 2.90
CA THR A 485 -27.10 29.82 3.17
C THR A 485 -26.84 30.01 4.67
N SER A 486 -27.87 30.43 5.42
CA SER A 486 -27.77 30.61 6.87
C SER A 486 -27.59 29.29 7.64
N LEU A 487 -27.92 28.15 7.04
CA LEU A 487 -27.73 26.83 7.66
C LEU A 487 -26.27 26.38 7.67
N TYR A 488 -25.40 26.88 6.79
CA TYR A 488 -24.00 26.46 6.73
C TYR A 488 -23.26 26.57 8.09
N PRO A 489 -23.27 27.74 8.78
CA PRO A 489 -22.65 27.84 10.10
C PRO A 489 -23.34 26.98 11.16
N ILE A 490 -24.66 26.76 11.06
CA ILE A 490 -25.41 25.89 11.98
C ILE A 490 -25.01 24.42 11.82
N LEU A 491 -24.83 23.96 10.58
CA LEU A 491 -24.35 22.60 10.29
C LEU A 491 -22.92 22.39 10.79
N ALA A 492 -22.04 23.38 10.58
CA ALA A 492 -20.69 23.34 11.12
C ALA A 492 -20.69 23.26 12.66
N MET A 493 -21.51 24.08 13.32
CA MET A 493 -21.71 24.06 14.77
C MET A 493 -22.21 22.70 15.25
N ALA A 494 -23.23 22.13 14.61
CA ALA A 494 -23.77 20.82 14.96
C ALA A 494 -22.71 19.71 14.85
N ARG A 495 -21.81 19.77 13.86
CA ARG A 495 -20.71 18.80 13.73
C ARG A 495 -19.67 18.90 14.84
N VAL A 496 -19.40 20.10 15.35
CA VAL A 496 -18.48 20.31 16.49
C VAL A 496 -19.13 19.78 17.78
N HIS A 497 -20.38 20.14 18.05
CA HIS A 497 -21.08 19.78 19.28
C HIS A 497 -21.54 18.31 19.35
N SER A 498 -21.59 17.60 18.23
CA SER A 498 -21.91 16.16 18.17
C SER A 498 -20.71 15.23 18.38
N GLN A 499 -19.52 15.80 18.60
CA GLN A 499 -18.27 15.06 18.74
C GLN A 499 -17.68 15.21 20.16
N ASN A 500 -16.50 14.63 20.40
CA ASN A 500 -15.85 14.70 21.70
C ASN A 500 -15.43 16.15 22.04
N PRO A 501 -16.02 16.78 23.08
CA PRO A 501 -15.72 18.17 23.41
C PRO A 501 -14.26 18.38 23.84
N ARG A 502 -13.60 17.34 24.38
CA ARG A 502 -12.19 17.43 24.77
C ARG A 502 -11.28 17.70 23.58
N THR A 503 -11.52 17.06 22.44
CA THR A 503 -10.70 17.24 21.23
C THR A 503 -10.76 18.69 20.74
N TYR A 504 -11.96 19.25 20.66
CA TYR A 504 -12.16 20.63 20.23
C TYR A 504 -11.64 21.65 21.24
N ALA A 505 -11.79 21.38 22.54
CA ALA A 505 -11.19 22.20 23.59
C ALA A 505 -9.65 22.24 23.46
N GLU A 506 -9.00 21.13 23.15
CA GLU A 506 -7.55 21.08 22.92
C GLU A 506 -7.14 21.87 21.67
N ILE A 507 -7.84 21.70 20.55
CA ILE A 507 -7.60 22.48 19.32
C ILE A 507 -7.67 23.98 19.62
N MET A 508 -8.72 24.44 20.31
CA MET A 508 -8.88 25.84 20.69
C MET A 508 -7.79 26.34 21.65
N SER A 509 -7.27 25.44 22.50
CA SER A 509 -6.26 25.78 23.52
C SER A 509 -4.82 25.72 23.00
N THR A 510 -4.60 25.23 21.77
CA THR A 510 -3.26 25.12 21.16
C THR A 510 -2.52 26.47 21.16
N SER A 511 -1.22 26.44 21.45
CA SER A 511 -0.31 27.58 21.42
C SER A 511 0.06 28.02 19.99
N GLY A 512 1.00 28.97 19.88
CA GLY A 512 1.63 29.35 18.61
C GLY A 512 0.88 30.38 17.78
N GLU A 513 1.34 30.54 16.54
CA GLU A 513 0.85 31.54 15.56
C GLU A 513 -0.64 31.34 15.22
N SER A 514 -1.18 30.13 15.41
CA SER A 514 -2.61 29.83 15.26
C SER A 514 -3.51 30.76 16.10
N ARG A 515 -3.01 31.23 17.25
CA ARG A 515 -3.73 32.14 18.16
C ARG A 515 -3.97 33.50 17.53
N LYS A 516 -3.02 33.98 16.72
CA LYS A 516 -3.11 35.28 16.05
C LYS A 516 -4.34 35.35 15.15
N ILE A 517 -4.57 34.30 14.35
CA ILE A 517 -5.73 34.21 13.44
C ILE A 517 -7.06 34.41 14.16
N VAL A 518 -7.25 33.78 15.33
CA VAL A 518 -8.50 33.89 16.09
C VAL A 518 -8.67 35.29 16.69
N HIS A 519 -7.60 35.89 17.20
CA HIS A 519 -7.67 37.25 17.75
C HIS A 519 -7.90 38.30 16.67
N ASP A 520 -7.20 38.19 15.54
CA ASP A 520 -7.39 39.06 14.39
C ASP A 520 -8.85 38.94 13.91
N PHE A 521 -9.39 37.73 13.80
CA PHE A 521 -10.80 37.53 13.46
C PHE A 521 -11.75 38.19 14.47
N ALA A 522 -11.53 38.03 15.78
CA ALA A 522 -12.37 38.66 16.79
C ALA A 522 -12.33 40.19 16.71
N GLN A 523 -11.14 40.76 16.48
CA GLN A 523 -10.97 42.19 16.25
C GLN A 523 -11.75 42.66 15.00
N TYR A 524 -11.61 41.95 13.89
CA TYR A 524 -12.32 42.29 12.66
C TYR A 524 -13.84 42.09 12.77
N LEU A 525 -14.29 41.09 13.52
CA LEU A 525 -15.72 40.89 13.80
C LEU A 525 -16.29 42.10 14.56
N HIS A 526 -15.60 42.56 15.61
CA HIS A 526 -15.99 43.77 16.32
C HIS A 526 -15.98 45.01 15.42
N GLN A 527 -14.99 45.14 14.54
CA GLN A 527 -14.93 46.24 13.59
C GLN A 527 -16.12 46.21 12.61
N VAL A 528 -16.45 45.05 12.04
CA VAL A 528 -17.60 44.89 11.13
C VAL A 528 -18.91 45.23 11.83
N VAL A 529 -19.11 44.73 13.05
CA VAL A 529 -20.29 45.05 13.88
C VAL A 529 -20.36 46.56 14.15
N SER A 530 -19.25 47.19 14.53
CA SER A 530 -19.20 48.63 14.80
C SER A 530 -19.52 49.48 13.57
N ILE A 531 -19.16 49.05 12.36
CA ILE A 531 -19.53 49.75 11.11
C ILE A 531 -21.01 49.53 10.82
N ALA A 532 -21.51 48.30 10.97
CA ALA A 532 -22.91 47.96 10.73
C ALA A 532 -23.86 48.71 11.68
N ASP A 533 -23.51 48.85 12.96
CA ASP A 533 -24.31 49.53 13.99
C ASP A 533 -24.47 51.03 13.74
N GLN A 534 -23.65 51.65 12.87
CA GLN A 534 -23.85 53.05 12.47
C GLN A 534 -25.18 53.25 11.75
N GLY A 535 -25.69 52.22 11.07
CA GLY A 535 -27.01 52.21 10.43
C GLY A 535 -27.25 53.31 9.40
N ASN A 536 -26.19 53.96 8.90
CA ASN A 536 -26.24 55.13 8.04
C ASN A 536 -25.61 54.85 6.66
N GLN A 537 -25.81 55.77 5.71
CA GLN A 537 -25.31 55.64 4.34
C GLN A 537 -23.79 55.47 4.28
N GLU A 538 -23.05 56.16 5.17
CA GLU A 538 -21.59 56.10 5.24
C GLU A 538 -21.11 54.71 5.68
N GLY A 539 -21.72 54.12 6.71
CA GLY A 539 -21.42 52.76 7.19
C GLY A 539 -21.71 51.70 6.13
N ILE A 540 -22.81 51.84 5.38
CA ILE A 540 -23.12 50.93 4.25
C ILE A 540 -22.05 51.04 3.16
N GLN A 541 -21.66 52.26 2.77
CA GLN A 541 -20.61 52.48 1.77
C GLN A 541 -19.27 51.91 2.22
N GLU A 542 -18.95 52.06 3.51
CA GLU A 542 -17.73 51.50 4.08
C GLU A 542 -17.74 49.97 4.08
N LEU A 543 -18.87 49.33 4.44
CA LEU A 543 -19.01 47.88 4.34
C LEU A 543 -18.85 47.38 2.90
N CYS A 544 -19.48 48.04 1.92
CA CYS A 544 -19.30 47.69 0.51
C CYS A 544 -17.83 47.77 0.10
N ARG A 545 -17.14 48.86 0.48
CA ARG A 545 -15.71 49.05 0.19
C ARG A 545 -14.86 47.94 0.79
N VAL A 546 -15.10 47.58 2.05
CA VAL A 546 -14.39 46.48 2.73
C VAL A 546 -14.64 45.14 2.02
N MET A 547 -15.88 44.84 1.62
CA MET A 547 -16.22 43.61 0.91
C MET A 547 -15.54 43.53 -0.47
N GLU A 548 -15.51 44.63 -1.22
CA GLU A 548 -14.83 44.72 -2.52
C GLU A 548 -13.31 44.52 -2.37
N GLN A 549 -12.68 45.19 -1.40
CA GLN A 549 -11.25 45.05 -1.11
C GLN A 549 -10.86 43.63 -0.67
N ASN A 550 -11.70 42.98 0.14
CA ASN A 550 -11.49 41.58 0.52
C ASN A 550 -11.57 40.65 -0.71
N GLY A 551 -12.45 40.97 -1.65
CA GLY A 551 -12.59 40.26 -2.93
C GLY A 551 -11.33 40.31 -3.79
N GLU A 552 -10.55 41.40 -3.76
CA GLU A 552 -9.30 41.51 -4.54
C GLU A 552 -8.25 40.45 -4.15
N HIS A 553 -8.22 40.06 -2.88
CA HIS A 553 -7.29 39.05 -2.35
C HIS A 553 -7.78 37.62 -2.58
N LEU A 554 -9.09 37.43 -2.77
CA LEU A 554 -9.74 36.16 -3.08
C LEU A 554 -9.87 36.06 -4.60
N THR A 555 -8.88 35.44 -5.26
CA THR A 555 -8.84 35.35 -6.73
C THR A 555 -10.21 34.97 -7.34
N GLU A 556 -10.57 35.59 -8.46
CA GLU A 556 -11.86 35.31 -9.14
C GLU A 556 -12.10 33.80 -9.39
N PRO A 557 -11.11 32.99 -9.80
CA PRO A 557 -11.28 31.54 -9.93
C PRO A 557 -11.63 30.85 -8.61
N PHE A 558 -11.04 31.29 -7.49
CA PHE A 558 -11.35 30.75 -6.17
C PHE A 558 -12.81 31.02 -5.78
N LEU A 559 -13.27 32.26 -5.90
CA LEU A 559 -14.64 32.64 -5.57
C LEU A 559 -15.66 31.88 -6.42
N ARG A 560 -15.40 31.77 -7.72
CA ARG A 560 -16.26 31.03 -8.66
C ARG A 560 -16.36 29.55 -8.28
N ASN A 561 -15.22 28.89 -8.00
CA ASN A 561 -15.20 27.48 -7.61
C ASN A 561 -15.93 27.22 -6.29
N ARG A 562 -15.75 28.10 -5.29
CA ARG A 562 -16.47 27.97 -4.00
C ARG A 562 -17.97 28.21 -4.16
N MET A 563 -18.38 29.10 -5.06
CA MET A 563 -19.79 29.31 -5.38
C MET A 563 -20.42 28.08 -6.04
N GLU A 564 -19.70 27.38 -6.92
CA GLU A 564 -20.18 26.11 -7.49
C GLU A 564 -20.39 25.03 -6.41
N GLN A 565 -19.48 24.94 -5.45
CA GLN A 565 -19.63 24.02 -4.32
C GLN A 565 -20.81 24.38 -3.40
N ALA A 566 -20.99 25.67 -3.10
CA ALA A 566 -22.14 26.13 -2.32
C ALA A 566 -23.46 25.74 -3.00
N LYS A 567 -23.58 25.95 -4.31
CA LYS A 567 -24.77 25.52 -5.08
C LYS A 567 -25.02 24.02 -4.99
N ALA A 568 -23.98 23.20 -5.08
CA ALA A 568 -24.13 21.76 -4.93
C ALA A 568 -24.62 21.37 -3.52
N VAL A 569 -24.17 22.06 -2.48
CA VAL A 569 -24.68 21.86 -1.11
C VAL A 569 -26.14 22.29 -1.01
N ASP A 570 -26.51 23.43 -1.60
CA ASP A 570 -27.88 23.94 -1.61
C ASP A 570 -28.84 22.98 -2.31
N GLU A 571 -28.44 22.39 -3.44
CA GLU A 571 -29.22 21.38 -4.15
C GLU A 571 -29.50 20.14 -3.28
N VAL A 572 -28.50 19.68 -2.53
CA VAL A 572 -28.64 18.54 -1.63
C VAL A 572 -29.51 18.88 -0.42
N LEU A 573 -29.25 20.01 0.24
CA LEU A 573 -30.02 20.43 1.41
C LEU A 573 -31.48 20.72 1.06
N GLY A 574 -31.73 21.39 -0.07
CA GLY A 574 -33.08 21.68 -0.56
C GLY A 574 -33.87 20.46 -1.01
N ALA A 575 -33.23 19.29 -1.15
CA ALA A 575 -33.91 18.02 -1.40
C ALA A 575 -34.26 17.25 -0.12
N ILE A 576 -33.64 17.61 1.02
CA ILE A 576 -33.79 16.93 2.32
C ILE A 576 -34.76 17.69 3.23
N ILE A 577 -34.78 19.02 3.13
CA ILE A 577 -35.69 19.95 3.82
C ILE A 577 -36.95 20.10 2.98
#